data_AF-K0XZC2-F1
#
_entry.id   AF-K0XZC2-F1
#
_cell.length_a   1.000
_cell.length_b   1.000
_cell.length_c   1.000
_cell.angle_alpha   90.00
_cell.angle_beta   90.00
_cell.angle_gamma   90.00
#
_symmetry.space_group_name_H-M   'P 1'
#
loop_
_entity.id
_entity.type
_entity.pdbx_description
1 polymer ?
#
loop_
_entity_poly.entity_id
_entity_poly.type
_entity_poly.pdbx_seq_one_letter_code
_entity_poly.pdbx_strand_id
1 'polypeptide(L)'
;MRLWHEELIRLLPKNQLLGQHRECCALRGNGWKKKHKTVDYVFSYSPYHLFVYHLLVMEEMEKRGYNVSAEWKDKNYRGKTAEKYDNLEEEITDSPIYKEHNSEYLAECIENLEKKGIQLKYSFLERMARIEILRKHKT
;
A
#
# COMPACT_ATOMS: atom_id res chain seq x y z
N MET A 1 -11.95 2.10 1.51
CA MET A 1 -10.80 1.56 2.26
C MET A 1 -9.89 0.97 1.20
N ARG A 2 -8.69 1.53 1.03
CA ARG A 2 -7.86 1.39 -0.19
C ARG A 2 -6.41 1.18 0.23
N LEU A 3 -5.67 0.33 -0.49
CA LEU A 3 -4.21 0.42 -0.51
C LEU A 3 -3.78 1.52 -1.49
N TRP A 4 -2.94 2.45 -1.05
CA TRP A 4 -2.30 3.37 -1.99
C TRP A 4 -1.36 2.60 -2.92
N HIS A 5 -1.27 3.01 -4.17
CA HIS A 5 -0.28 2.48 -5.10
C HIS A 5 1.12 2.51 -4.47
N GLU A 6 1.91 1.44 -4.64
CA GLU A 6 3.19 1.26 -3.93
C GLU A 6 4.19 2.39 -4.20
N GLU A 7 4.26 2.88 -5.44
CA GLU A 7 5.09 4.04 -5.80
C GLU A 7 4.76 5.32 -5.01
N LEU A 8 3.52 5.45 -4.52
CA LEU A 8 3.10 6.63 -3.76
C LEU A 8 3.52 6.57 -2.30
N ILE A 9 3.89 5.41 -1.76
CA ILE A 9 4.17 5.22 -0.32
C ILE A 9 5.17 6.28 0.19
N ARG A 10 6.28 6.46 -0.52
CA ARG A 10 7.31 7.49 -0.23
C ARG A 10 6.83 8.93 -0.34
N LEU A 11 5.74 9.18 -1.06
CA LEU A 11 5.17 10.51 -1.28
C LEU A 11 3.97 10.81 -0.38
N LEU A 12 3.35 9.78 0.23
CA LEU A 12 2.16 9.95 1.06
C LEU A 12 2.41 10.95 2.18
N PRO A 13 1.51 11.91 2.45
CA PRO A 13 1.62 12.73 3.64
C PRO A 13 1.46 11.88 4.91
N LYS A 14 1.88 12.43 6.05
CA LYS A 14 1.86 11.76 7.36
C LYS A 14 0.57 10.99 7.64
N ASN A 15 -0.59 11.64 7.51
CA ASN A 15 -1.87 11.03 7.88
C ASN A 15 -2.24 9.85 6.97
N GLN A 16 -1.89 9.92 5.69
CA GLN A 16 -2.14 8.86 4.72
C GLN A 16 -1.20 7.69 4.93
N LEU A 17 0.08 7.94 5.23
CA LEU A 17 1.04 6.88 5.55
C LEU A 17 0.64 6.14 6.83
N LEU A 18 0.33 6.88 7.90
CA LEU A 18 -0.14 6.27 9.16
C LEU A 18 -1.49 5.55 8.99
N GLY A 19 -2.37 6.10 8.14
CA GLY A 19 -3.62 5.45 7.76
C GLY A 19 -3.39 4.14 7.01
N GLN A 20 -2.44 4.13 6.07
CA GLN A 20 -2.07 2.95 5.29
C GLN A 20 -1.49 1.84 6.16
N HIS A 21 -0.69 2.18 7.17
CA HIS A 21 -0.22 1.19 8.14
C HIS A 21 -1.38 0.57 8.95
N ARG A 22 -2.29 1.39 9.49
CA ARG A 22 -3.48 0.88 10.20
C ARG A 22 -4.33 -0.01 9.32
N GLU A 23 -4.43 0.34 8.05
CA GLU A 23 -5.14 -0.42 7.03
C GLU A 23 -4.52 -1.80 6.81
N CYS A 24 -3.21 -1.86 6.60
CA CYS A 24 -2.49 -3.13 6.48
C CYS A 24 -2.64 -3.99 7.75
N CYS A 25 -2.54 -3.39 8.94
CA CYS A 25 -2.76 -4.09 10.20
C CYS A 25 -4.16 -4.70 10.30
N ALA A 26 -5.19 -3.97 9.86
CA ALA A 26 -6.57 -4.45 9.85
C ALA A 26 -6.76 -5.60 8.86
N LEU A 27 -6.24 -5.46 7.64
CA LEU A 27 -6.33 -6.47 6.58
C LEU A 27 -5.57 -7.75 6.92
N ARG A 28 -4.37 -7.66 7.52
CA ARG A 28 -3.59 -8.82 7.97
C ARG A 28 -4.24 -9.54 9.16
N GLY A 29 -4.94 -8.80 10.02
CA GLY A 29 -5.63 -9.36 11.17
C GLY A 29 -6.99 -9.98 10.84
N ASN A 30 -7.96 -9.73 11.71
CA ASN A 30 -9.33 -10.25 11.57
C ASN A 30 -10.15 -9.55 10.46
N GLY A 31 -9.54 -8.65 9.68
CA GLY A 31 -10.10 -8.07 8.46
C GLY A 31 -9.88 -8.92 7.22
N TRP A 32 -8.98 -9.90 7.26
CA TRP A 32 -8.67 -10.77 6.11
C TRP A 32 -9.95 -11.43 5.55
N LYS A 33 -10.13 -11.39 4.23
CA LYS A 33 -11.30 -11.92 3.47
C LYS A 33 -12.67 -11.28 3.82
N LYS A 34 -12.72 -10.18 4.58
CA LYS A 34 -13.96 -9.41 4.74
C LYS A 34 -14.15 -8.50 3.53
N LYS A 35 -15.33 -8.52 2.92
CA LYS A 35 -15.60 -7.77 1.68
C LYS A 35 -15.41 -6.26 1.89
N HIS A 36 -14.60 -5.65 1.03
CA HIS A 36 -14.31 -4.24 0.93
C HIS A 36 -14.23 -3.82 -0.56
N LYS A 37 -15.22 -3.05 -1.03
CA LYS A 37 -15.42 -2.66 -2.45
C LYS A 37 -14.18 -2.20 -3.25
N THR A 38 -13.13 -1.69 -2.60
CA THR A 38 -11.96 -1.05 -3.25
C THR A 38 -10.63 -1.77 -3.02
N VAL A 39 -10.60 -2.81 -2.17
CA VAL A 39 -9.38 -3.56 -1.82
C VAL A 39 -9.59 -5.08 -1.89
N ASP A 40 -10.76 -5.54 -2.36
CA ASP A 40 -11.08 -6.96 -2.48
C ASP A 40 -10.07 -7.76 -3.31
N TYR A 41 -9.39 -7.14 -4.28
CA TYR A 41 -8.36 -7.79 -5.07
C TYR A 41 -7.22 -8.32 -4.20
N VAL A 42 -6.90 -7.70 -3.06
CA VAL A 42 -5.83 -8.17 -2.16
C VAL A 42 -6.06 -9.62 -1.71
N PHE A 43 -7.33 -10.04 -1.61
CA PHE A 43 -7.70 -11.38 -1.17
C PHE A 43 -7.66 -12.44 -2.28
N SER A 44 -7.44 -12.04 -3.54
CA SER A 44 -7.14 -13.01 -4.62
C SER A 44 -5.66 -13.43 -4.63
N TYR A 45 -4.81 -12.74 -3.86
CA TYR A 45 -3.41 -13.07 -3.66
C TYR A 45 -3.19 -13.72 -2.29
N SER A 46 -2.02 -14.32 -2.13
CA SER A 46 -1.55 -14.83 -0.84
C SER A 46 -1.43 -13.71 0.21
N PRO A 47 -1.70 -13.98 1.49
CA PRO A 47 -1.40 -13.04 2.58
C PRO A 47 0.04 -12.53 2.58
N TYR A 48 0.96 -13.31 2.00
CA TYR A 48 2.37 -12.94 1.86
C TYR A 48 2.56 -11.65 1.04
N HIS A 49 1.77 -11.46 -0.03
CA HIS A 49 1.82 -10.23 -0.82
C HIS A 49 1.47 -8.99 0.02
N LEU A 50 0.46 -9.11 0.90
CA LEU A 50 0.08 -8.03 1.80
C LEU A 50 1.16 -7.77 2.86
N PHE A 51 1.86 -8.81 3.31
CA PHE A 51 3.03 -8.67 4.17
C PHE A 51 4.14 -7.88 3.47
N VAL A 52 4.51 -8.24 2.23
CA VAL A 52 5.54 -7.52 1.46
C VAL A 52 5.14 -6.06 1.21
N TYR A 53 3.88 -5.80 0.82
CA TYR A 53 3.37 -4.43 0.69
C TYR A 53 3.45 -3.67 2.02
N HIS A 54 3.14 -4.33 3.13
CA HIS A 54 3.23 -3.72 4.45
C HIS A 54 4.69 -3.40 4.85
N LEU A 55 5.67 -4.21 4.44
CA LEU A 55 7.09 -3.91 4.65
C LEU A 55 7.46 -2.55 4.03
N LEU A 56 7.01 -2.26 2.80
CA LEU A 56 7.26 -0.95 2.15
C LEU A 56 6.71 0.22 2.97
N VAL A 57 5.50 0.05 3.54
CA VAL A 57 4.86 1.06 4.39
C VAL A 57 5.65 1.26 5.69
N MET A 58 6.06 0.16 6.33
CA MET A 58 6.81 0.19 7.59
C MET A 58 8.21 0.78 7.40
N GLU A 59 8.89 0.45 6.30
CA GLU A 59 10.20 1.01 5.95
C GLU A 59 10.12 2.53 5.78
N GLU A 60 9.14 3.03 5.02
CA GLU A 60 8.95 4.48 4.86
C GLU A 60 8.56 5.16 6.18
N MET A 61 7.80 4.47 7.05
CA MET A 61 7.51 4.95 8.39
C MET A 61 8.77 5.08 9.25
N GLU A 62 9.60 4.04 9.30
CA GLU A 62 10.85 4.02 10.06
C GLU A 62 11.84 5.06 9.55
N LYS A 63 11.94 5.22 8.22
CA LYS A 63 12.74 6.28 7.58
C LYS A 63 12.34 7.69 8.01
N ARG A 64 11.05 7.90 8.32
CA ARG A 64 10.52 9.17 8.83
C ARG A 64 10.56 9.29 10.36
N GLY A 65 11.20 8.35 11.05
CA GLY A 65 11.37 8.33 12.50
C GLY A 65 10.15 7.83 13.28
N TYR A 66 9.21 7.14 12.63
CA TYR A 66 8.10 6.49 13.34
C TYR A 66 8.54 5.14 13.89
N ASN A 67 8.08 4.81 15.09
CA ASN A 67 8.29 3.49 15.69
C ASN A 67 7.20 2.52 15.21
N VAL A 68 7.62 1.49 14.49
CA VAL A 68 6.77 0.36 14.11
C VAL A 68 7.05 -0.80 15.06
N SER A 69 6.01 -1.47 15.54
CA SER A 69 6.20 -2.64 16.42
C SER A 69 6.81 -3.79 15.63
N ALA A 70 7.88 -4.39 16.16
CA ALA A 70 8.71 -5.36 15.45
C ALA A 70 7.94 -6.62 15.06
N GLU A 71 6.90 -6.98 15.80
CA GLU A 71 6.01 -8.11 15.51
C GLU A 71 5.37 -7.97 14.12
N TRP A 72 5.10 -6.75 13.64
CA TRP A 72 4.55 -6.55 12.30
C TRP A 72 5.53 -6.88 11.17
N LYS A 73 6.84 -7.02 11.46
CA LYS A 73 7.87 -7.49 10.53
C LYS A 73 7.93 -9.02 10.42
N ASP A 74 7.21 -9.76 11.25
CA ASP A 74 6.99 -11.20 11.08
C ASP A 74 5.83 -11.43 10.11
N LYS A 75 6.06 -12.22 9.05
CA LYS A 75 5.05 -12.60 8.05
C LYS A 75 3.86 -13.34 8.66
N ASN A 76 4.10 -14.06 9.76
CA ASN A 76 3.08 -14.87 10.43
C ASN A 76 2.20 -14.06 11.38
N TYR A 77 2.65 -12.88 11.80
CA TYR A 77 1.93 -12.07 12.77
C TYR A 77 0.68 -11.43 12.14
N ARG A 78 -0.43 -11.52 12.88
CA ARG A 78 -1.75 -11.02 12.45
C ARG A 78 -2.40 -10.10 13.49
N GLY A 79 -1.60 -9.52 14.37
CA GLY A 79 -2.10 -8.76 15.51
C GLY A 79 -2.43 -9.66 16.71
N LYS A 80 -2.78 -9.04 17.84
CA LYS A 80 -2.95 -9.72 19.13
C LYS A 80 -4.15 -10.67 19.22
N THR A 81 -5.16 -10.49 18.36
CA THR A 81 -6.46 -11.18 18.47
C THR A 81 -6.74 -12.15 17.33
N ALA A 82 -6.00 -12.07 16.23
CA ALA A 82 -6.12 -13.04 15.15
C ALA A 82 -5.11 -14.16 15.37
N GLU A 83 -5.53 -15.39 15.08
CA GLU A 83 -4.61 -16.53 15.07
C GLU A 83 -3.51 -16.29 14.03
N LYS A 84 -2.25 -16.41 14.45
CA LYS A 84 -1.08 -16.28 13.57
C LYS A 84 -1.10 -17.33 12.46
N TYR A 85 -0.43 -17.06 11.36
CA TYR A 85 -0.18 -18.13 10.39
C TYR A 85 0.82 -19.14 10.95
N ASP A 86 0.70 -20.40 10.54
CA ASP A 86 1.74 -21.41 10.75
C ASP A 86 2.60 -21.47 9.49
N ASN A 87 3.83 -20.98 9.59
CA ASN A 87 4.81 -20.88 8.51
C ASN A 87 4.21 -20.42 7.15
N LEU A 88 3.70 -19.20 7.10
CA LEU A 88 3.18 -18.60 5.86
C LEU A 88 4.22 -18.73 4.73
N GLU A 89 3.83 -19.36 3.63
CA GLU A 89 4.71 -19.60 2.49
C GLU A 89 5.20 -18.27 1.90
N GLU A 90 6.49 -18.20 1.58
CA GLU A 90 7.08 -17.03 0.93
C GLU A 90 6.94 -17.19 -0.57
N GLU A 91 6.53 -16.11 -1.21
CA GLU A 91 6.34 -16.07 -2.65
C GLU A 91 7.24 -15.00 -3.26
N ILE A 92 7.72 -15.23 -4.47
CA ILE A 92 8.42 -14.20 -5.23
C ILE A 92 7.36 -13.17 -5.64
N THR A 93 7.53 -11.93 -5.21
CA THR A 93 6.69 -10.81 -5.62
C THR A 93 7.41 -9.96 -6.66
N ASP A 94 6.71 -9.59 -7.73
CA ASP A 94 7.21 -8.63 -8.72
C ASP A 94 7.00 -7.18 -8.23
N SER A 95 7.46 -6.20 -9.01
CA SER A 95 6.99 -4.82 -8.93
C SER A 95 6.22 -4.49 -10.21
N PRO A 96 4.92 -4.16 -10.12
CA PRO A 96 4.16 -3.96 -8.88
C PRO A 96 3.83 -5.26 -8.13
N ILE A 97 3.72 -5.20 -6.79
CA ILE A 97 3.35 -6.36 -5.93
C ILE A 97 1.97 -6.90 -6.32
N TYR A 98 1.03 -5.99 -6.59
CA TYR A 98 -0.30 -6.32 -7.09
C TYR A 98 -0.41 -5.86 -8.54
N LYS A 99 -0.93 -6.69 -9.44
CA LYS A 99 -1.12 -6.31 -10.85
C LYS A 99 -2.10 -5.13 -11.00
N GLU A 100 -3.00 -4.98 -10.03
CA GLU A 100 -3.92 -3.85 -9.91
C GLU A 100 -3.21 -2.53 -9.63
N HIS A 101 -1.98 -2.53 -9.09
CA HIS A 101 -1.15 -1.34 -8.98
C HIS A 101 -0.47 -1.03 -10.33
N ASN A 102 -1.29 -0.79 -11.33
CA ASN A 102 -0.88 -0.35 -12.66
C ASN A 102 -0.98 1.19 -12.80
N SER A 103 -0.62 1.69 -13.98
CA SER A 103 -0.68 3.12 -14.32
C SER A 103 -2.05 3.76 -14.10
N GLU A 104 -3.13 3.03 -14.42
CA GLU A 104 -4.50 3.48 -14.29
C GLU A 104 -4.87 3.64 -12.81
N TYR A 105 -4.53 2.65 -11.98
CA TYR A 105 -4.76 2.71 -10.54
C TYR A 105 -3.90 3.76 -9.84
N LEU A 106 -2.66 3.96 -10.30
CA LEU A 106 -1.79 5.04 -9.87
C LEU A 106 -2.46 6.39 -10.14
N ALA A 107 -2.99 6.61 -11.35
CA ALA A 107 -3.68 7.84 -11.72
C ALA A 107 -4.92 8.07 -10.83
N GLU A 108 -5.74 7.04 -10.60
CA GLU A 108 -6.92 7.11 -9.71
C GLU A 108 -6.51 7.44 -8.26
N CYS A 109 -5.43 6.82 -7.76
CA CYS A 109 -4.87 7.13 -6.45
C CYS A 109 -4.52 8.62 -6.33
N ILE A 110 -3.85 9.18 -7.33
CA ILE A 110 -3.41 10.57 -7.25
C ILE A 110 -4.61 11.51 -7.37
N GLU A 111 -5.55 11.23 -8.26
CA GLU A 111 -6.80 12.00 -8.36
C GLU A 111 -7.57 11.97 -7.03
N ASN A 112 -7.57 10.84 -6.31
CA ASN A 112 -8.19 10.73 -4.99
C ASN A 112 -7.51 11.64 -3.95
N LEU A 113 -6.19 11.76 -3.98
CA LEU A 113 -5.44 12.68 -3.11
C LEU A 113 -5.74 14.13 -3.47
N GLU A 114 -5.74 14.47 -4.77
CA GLU A 114 -6.02 15.82 -5.26
C GLU A 114 -7.45 16.27 -4.90
N LYS A 115 -8.45 15.39 -5.06
CA LYS A 115 -9.84 15.63 -4.63
C LYS A 115 -9.98 15.90 -3.13
N LYS A 116 -9.04 15.40 -2.32
CA LYS A 116 -8.97 15.67 -0.87
C LYS A 116 -8.14 16.91 -0.53
N GLY A 117 -7.71 17.69 -1.54
CA GLY A 117 -6.86 18.85 -1.36
C GLY A 117 -5.40 18.50 -1.04
N ILE A 118 -4.98 17.25 -1.24
CA ILE A 118 -3.63 16.77 -0.92
C ILE A 118 -2.78 16.84 -2.18
N GLN A 119 -1.78 17.72 -2.17
CA GLN A 119 -0.82 17.88 -3.26
C GLN A 119 0.46 17.11 -2.93
N LEU A 120 0.78 16.10 -3.76
CA LEU A 120 2.01 15.35 -3.61
C LEU A 120 3.22 16.19 -4.05
N LYS A 121 4.29 16.14 -3.25
CA LYS A 121 5.57 16.80 -3.55
C LYS A 121 6.40 15.90 -4.45
N TYR A 122 6.12 15.94 -5.74
CA TYR A 122 7.01 15.36 -6.75
C TYR A 122 8.26 16.21 -6.90
N SER A 123 9.41 15.57 -7.11
CA SER A 123 10.57 16.21 -7.73
C SER A 123 10.23 16.70 -9.14
N PHE A 124 11.03 17.62 -9.66
CA PHE A 124 10.81 18.19 -11.00
C PHE A 124 10.75 17.10 -12.09
N LEU A 125 11.62 16.07 -12.02
CA LEU A 125 11.60 14.94 -12.94
C LEU A 125 10.34 14.08 -12.81
N GLU A 126 9.91 13.77 -11.58
CA GLU A 126 8.70 12.97 -11.34
C GLU A 126 7.44 13.70 -11.84
N ARG A 127 7.41 15.04 -11.79
CA ARG A 127 6.35 15.87 -12.39
C ARG A 127 6.29 15.74 -13.91
N MET A 128 7.44 15.70 -14.58
CA MET A 128 7.50 15.62 -16.05
C MET A 128 7.07 14.24 -16.56
N ALA A 129 7.54 13.15 -15.94
CA ALA A 129 7.10 11.80 -16.26
C ALA A 129 5.58 11.63 -16.06
N ARG A 130 5.04 12.25 -15.01
CA ARG A 130 3.59 12.24 -14.73
C ARG A 130 2.77 12.99 -15.79
N ILE A 131 3.27 14.11 -16.31
CA ILE A 131 2.60 14.83 -17.41
C ILE A 131 2.51 13.94 -18.64
N GLU A 132 3.54 13.15 -18.95
CA GLU A 132 3.53 12.23 -20.08
C GLU A 132 2.56 11.06 -19.87
N ILE A 133 2.51 10.47 -18.67
CA ILE A 133 1.54 9.40 -18.33
C ILE A 133 0.11 9.93 -18.41
N LEU A 134 -0.18 11.07 -17.79
CA LEU A 134 -1.53 11.67 -17.81
C LEU A 134 -1.94 12.14 -19.22
N ARG A 135 -0.99 12.50 -20.09
CA ARG A 135 -1.27 12.83 -21.50
C ARG A 135 -1.65 11.59 -22.31
N LYS A 136 -1.01 10.44 -22.07
CA LYS A 136 -1.30 9.18 -22.77
C LYS A 136 -2.68 8.60 -22.45
N HIS A 137 -3.26 8.90 -21.28
CA HIS A 137 -4.59 8.43 -20.90
C HIS A 137 -5.74 9.41 -21.23
N LYS A 138 -5.43 10.57 -21.84
CA LYS A 138 -6.43 11.56 -22.29
C LYS A 138 -6.63 11.60 -23.82
N THR A 139 -5.94 10.72 -24.55
CA THR A 139 -6.11 10.46 -25.98
C THR A 139 -6.70 9.08 -26.17
#